data_AF-A0A847AAJ4-F1
#
_entry.id   AF-A0A847AAJ4-F1
#
_cell.length_a   1.000
_cell.length_b   1.000
_cell.length_c   1.000
_cell.angle_alpha   90.00
_cell.angle_beta   90.00
_cell.angle_gamma   90.00
#
_symmetry.space_group_name_H-M   'P 1'
#
loop_
_entity.id
_entity.type
_entity.pdbx_description
1 polymer ?
#
loop_
_entity_poly.entity_id
_entity_poly.type
_entity_poly.pdbx_seq_one_letter_code
_entity_poly.pdbx_strand_id
1 'polypeptide(L)'
;FTVPRGAFRPVPAVDSCLLEIILEGDRRSLAADEQWRAMLSAGFAQRRKKLMGNLTSAFRQVPWRELFAKGGIGENSRAESLTADEWIYLFEQAKKEWPPPRSQGKRPRKN
;
A
#
# COMPACT_ATOMS: atom_id res chain seq x y z
N PHE A 1 8.39 -17.28 -14.65
CA PHE A 1 9.55 -17.49 -15.53
C PHE A 1 10.81 -17.17 -14.73
N THR A 2 11.51 -18.20 -14.24
CA THR A 2 12.72 -18.02 -13.43
C THR A 2 13.95 -18.13 -14.32
N VAL A 3 14.87 -17.19 -14.22
CA VAL A 3 16.16 -17.20 -14.92
C VAL A 3 17.21 -17.69 -13.92
N PRO A 4 17.79 -18.90 -14.11
CA PRO A 4 18.73 -19.47 -13.16
C PRO A 4 20.02 -18.64 -13.09
N ARG A 5 20.64 -18.55 -11.91
CA ARG A 5 21.90 -17.82 -11.70
C ARG A 5 23.02 -18.18 -12.69
N GLY A 6 23.06 -19.43 -13.15
CA GLY A 6 24.07 -19.94 -14.08
C GLY A 6 24.03 -19.31 -15.47
N ALA A 7 22.98 -18.55 -15.79
CA ALA A 7 22.86 -17.79 -17.04
C ALA A 7 23.69 -16.48 -17.05
N PHE A 8 24.30 -16.07 -15.93
CA PHE A 8 25.04 -14.81 -15.80
C PHE A 8 26.53 -15.03 -15.52
N ARG A 9 27.38 -14.06 -15.90
CA ARG A 9 28.79 -13.99 -15.50
C ARG A 9 29.17 -12.60 -14.97
N PRO A 10 29.76 -12.48 -13.76
CA PRO A 10 29.96 -13.56 -12.78
C PRO A 10 28.63 -14.14 -12.26
N VAL A 11 28.66 -15.36 -11.71
CA VAL A 11 27.45 -16.07 -11.23
C VAL A 11 26.95 -15.41 -9.92
N PRO A 12 25.70 -14.92 -9.85
CA PRO A 12 25.13 -14.31 -8.65
C PRO A 12 24.71 -15.35 -7.59
N ALA A 13 24.44 -14.90 -6.37
CA ALA A 13 24.04 -15.77 -5.24
C ALA A 13 22.59 -16.27 -5.29
N VAL A 14 21.75 -15.66 -6.12
CA VAL A 14 20.30 -15.90 -6.20
C VAL A 14 19.87 -16.01 -7.66
N ASP A 15 18.70 -16.61 -7.90
CA ASP A 15 18.10 -16.65 -9.23
C ASP A 15 17.40 -15.33 -9.57
N SER A 16 17.18 -15.09 -10.86
CA SER A 16 16.47 -13.92 -11.38
C SER A 16 15.09 -14.31 -11.90
N CYS A 17 14.24 -13.33 -12.18
CA CYS A 17 12.92 -13.53 -12.81
C CYS A 17 12.71 -12.45 -13.87
N LEU A 18 12.09 -12.82 -15.00
CA LEU A 18 11.63 -11.84 -15.99
C LEU A 18 10.19 -11.45 -15.64
N LEU A 19 9.97 -10.16 -15.41
CA LEU A 19 8.66 -9.58 -15.14
C LEU A 19 8.33 -8.59 -16.26
N GLU A 20 7.16 -8.74 -16.86
CA GLU A 20 6.59 -7.77 -17.78
C GLU A 20 5.50 -6.99 -17.04
N ILE A 21 5.57 -5.66 -17.08
CA ILE A 21 4.56 -4.77 -16.49
C ILE A 21 3.85 -4.07 -17.63
N ILE A 22 2.62 -4.50 -17.91
CA ILE A 22 1.76 -3.86 -18.90
C ILE A 22 0.89 -2.83 -18.17
N LEU A 23 1.01 -1.57 -18.58
CA LEU A 23 0.25 -0.47 -17.98
C LEU A 23 -1.14 -0.40 -18.60
N GLU A 24 -2.13 -1.02 -17.98
CA GLU A 24 -3.53 -1.03 -18.43
C GLU A 24 -4.48 -0.36 -17.41
N GLY A 25 -5.69 -0.02 -17.85
CA GLY A 25 -6.74 0.55 -17.00
C GLY A 25 -6.61 2.06 -16.72
N ASP A 26 -7.58 2.57 -15.96
CA ASP A 26 -7.77 3.99 -15.61
C ASP A 26 -7.08 4.40 -14.30
N ARG A 27 -6.54 3.45 -13.54
CA ARG A 27 -5.98 3.66 -12.19
C ARG A 27 -4.55 4.19 -12.17
N ARG A 28 -4.01 4.65 -13.31
CA ARG A 28 -2.61 5.10 -13.44
C ARG A 28 -2.28 6.30 -12.55
N SER A 29 -3.26 7.16 -12.29
CA SER A 29 -3.12 8.33 -11.42
C SER A 29 -3.01 7.98 -9.94
N LEU A 30 -3.48 6.80 -9.52
CA LEU A 30 -3.52 6.39 -8.11
C LEU A 30 -2.12 6.36 -7.49
N ALA A 31 -1.11 5.94 -8.25
CA ALA A 31 0.28 5.91 -7.79
C ALA A 31 0.88 7.31 -7.53
N ALA A 32 0.32 8.36 -8.15
CA ALA A 32 0.70 9.75 -7.93
C ALA A 32 -0.05 10.39 -6.75
N ASP A 33 -1.12 9.76 -6.26
CA ASP A 33 -1.88 10.23 -5.11
C ASP A 33 -1.09 10.01 -3.81
N GLU A 34 -0.74 11.10 -3.12
CA GLU A 34 0.03 11.05 -1.88
C GLU A 34 -0.75 10.39 -0.73
N GLN A 35 -2.07 10.57 -0.68
CA GLN A 35 -2.91 9.96 0.35
C GLN A 35 -2.96 8.44 0.14
N TRP A 36 -3.06 7.98 -1.11
CA TRP A 36 -3.00 6.55 -1.44
C TRP A 36 -1.67 5.93 -0.97
N ARG A 37 -0.55 6.57 -1.33
CA ARG A 37 0.79 6.10 -0.93
C ARG A 37 0.96 6.09 0.58
N ALA A 38 0.47 7.12 1.28
CA ALA A 38 0.50 7.19 2.73
C ALA A 38 -0.31 6.06 3.37
N MET A 39 -1.50 5.77 2.83
CA MET A 39 -2.37 4.70 3.33
C MET A 39 -1.74 3.32 3.15
N LEU A 40 -1.19 3.03 1.96
CA LEU A 40 -0.46 1.78 1.71
C LEU A 40 0.75 1.64 2.64
N SER A 41 1.56 2.69 2.76
CA SER A 41 2.75 2.69 3.63
C SER A 41 2.37 2.40 5.10
N ALA A 42 1.34 3.06 5.62
CA ALA A 42 0.84 2.83 6.96
C ALA A 42 0.33 1.40 7.13
N GLY A 43 -0.43 0.87 6.18
CA GLY A 43 -0.96 -0.48 6.24
C GLY A 43 0.12 -1.56 6.31
N PHE A 44 1.20 -1.41 5.54
CA PHE A 44 2.34 -2.34 5.53
C PHE A 44 3.42 -2.05 6.59
N ALA A 45 3.27 -0.99 7.40
CA ALA A 45 4.29 -0.57 8.38
C ALA A 45 4.66 -1.65 9.41
N GLN A 46 3.74 -2.56 9.74
CA GLN A 46 3.95 -3.66 10.68
C GLN A 46 3.35 -4.95 10.12
N ARG A 47 4.16 -5.72 9.37
CA ARG A 47 3.75 -6.94 8.63
C ARG A 47 2.91 -7.94 9.45
N ARG A 48 3.21 -8.14 10.73
CA ARG A 48 2.51 -9.15 11.56
C ARG A 48 1.24 -8.64 12.24
N LYS A 49 1.00 -7.33 12.26
CA LYS A 49 -0.18 -6.72 12.90
C LYS A 49 -1.39 -6.76 11.96
N LYS A 50 -2.58 -6.72 12.54
CA LYS A 50 -3.85 -6.58 11.80
C LYS A 50 -3.84 -5.24 11.06
N LEU A 51 -4.32 -5.24 9.83
CA LEU A 51 -4.35 -4.04 8.98
C LEU A 51 -5.12 -2.90 9.65
N MET A 52 -6.30 -3.19 10.22
CA MET A 52 -7.11 -2.21 10.94
C MET A 52 -6.32 -1.52 12.05
N GLY A 53 -5.50 -2.26 12.80
CA GLY A 53 -4.66 -1.68 13.86
C GLY A 53 -3.60 -0.72 13.31
N ASN A 54 -2.97 -1.08 12.17
CA ASN A 54 -2.01 -0.21 11.50
C ASN A 54 -2.69 1.07 10.98
N LEU A 55 -3.84 0.93 10.33
CA LEU A 55 -4.59 2.06 9.76
C LEU A 55 -5.17 2.98 10.84
N THR A 56 -5.77 2.45 11.91
CA THR A 56 -6.26 3.25 13.04
C THR A 56 -5.14 4.01 13.73
N SER A 57 -3.94 3.43 13.84
CA SER A 57 -2.80 4.12 14.44
C SER A 57 -2.34 5.34 13.62
N ALA A 58 -2.44 5.27 12.29
CA ALA A 58 -2.02 6.34 11.39
C ALA A 58 -3.13 7.35 11.11
N PHE A 59 -4.39 6.90 11.05
CA PHE A 59 -5.55 7.65 10.60
C PHE A 59 -6.70 7.46 11.59
N ARG A 60 -6.62 8.13 12.75
CA ARG A 60 -7.54 7.92 13.88
C ARG A 60 -8.97 8.38 13.64
N GLN A 61 -9.16 9.36 12.76
CA GLN A 61 -10.46 9.95 12.47
C GLN A 61 -11.32 9.09 11.53
N VAL A 62 -10.73 8.11 10.85
CA VAL A 62 -11.46 7.29 9.88
C VAL A 62 -12.17 6.15 10.62
N PRO A 63 -13.46 5.89 10.35
CA PRO A 63 -14.24 4.83 10.99
C PRO A 63 -13.88 3.44 10.43
N TRP A 64 -12.63 2.99 10.59
CA TRP A 64 -12.10 1.79 9.95
C TRP A 64 -12.91 0.53 10.20
N ARG A 65 -13.46 0.35 11.41
CA ARG A 65 -14.29 -0.83 11.74
C ARG A 65 -15.55 -0.89 10.84
N GLU A 66 -16.22 0.25 10.65
CA GLU A 66 -17.40 0.32 9.79
C GLU A 66 -17.04 0.12 8.32
N LEU A 67 -15.91 0.71 7.88
CA LEU A 67 -15.45 0.55 6.50
C LEU A 67 -15.08 -0.91 6.21
N PHE A 68 -14.40 -1.59 7.14
CA PHE A 68 -14.09 -3.02 6.99
C PHE A 68 -15.36 -3.85 6.90
N ALA A 69 -16.34 -3.60 7.79
CA ALA A 69 -17.61 -4.31 7.77
C ALA A 69 -18.40 -4.07 6.46
N LYS A 70 -18.51 -2.82 6.00
CA LYS A 70 -19.21 -2.46 4.75
C LYS A 70 -18.48 -2.98 3.51
N GLY A 71 -17.15 -3.11 3.57
CA GLY A 71 -16.33 -3.67 2.49
C GLY A 71 -16.22 -5.20 2.49
N GLY A 72 -16.84 -5.89 3.46
CA GLY A 72 -16.71 -7.35 3.60
C GLY A 72 -15.30 -7.81 4.02
N ILE A 73 -14.47 -6.91 4.56
CA ILE A 73 -13.08 -7.17 4.93
C ILE A 73 -13.04 -7.69 6.37
N GLY A 74 -12.44 -8.86 6.57
CA GLY A 74 -12.30 -9.45 7.91
C GLY A 74 -11.54 -8.55 8.89
N GLU A 75 -12.02 -8.44 10.13
CA GLU A 75 -11.39 -7.60 11.16
C GLU A 75 -9.94 -8.03 11.51
N ASN A 76 -9.60 -9.29 11.20
CA ASN A 76 -8.30 -9.89 11.47
C ASN A 76 -7.36 -9.89 10.25
N SER A 77 -7.79 -9.31 9.12
CA SER A 77 -6.98 -9.27 7.90
C SER A 77 -5.65 -8.55 8.11
N ARG A 78 -4.62 -9.01 7.40
CA ARG A 78 -3.31 -8.35 7.30
C ARG A 78 -3.22 -7.56 6.01
N ALA A 79 -2.25 -6.66 5.89
CA ALA A 79 -2.11 -5.83 4.70
C ALA A 79 -1.91 -6.65 3.42
N GLU A 80 -1.10 -7.71 3.51
CA GLU A 80 -0.82 -8.61 2.38
C GLU A 80 -1.99 -9.53 1.99
N SER A 81 -3.05 -9.62 2.81
CA SER A 81 -4.21 -10.46 2.50
C SER A 81 -5.31 -9.74 1.75
N LEU A 82 -5.22 -8.41 1.61
CA LEU A 82 -6.19 -7.62 0.85
C LEU A 82 -5.90 -7.67 -0.65
N THR A 83 -6.96 -7.79 -1.42
CA THR A 83 -6.98 -7.58 -2.86
C THR A 83 -6.83 -6.10 -3.22
N ALA A 84 -6.46 -5.80 -4.47
CA ALA A 84 -6.35 -4.43 -4.94
C ALA A 84 -7.68 -3.66 -4.87
N ASP A 85 -8.81 -4.33 -5.14
CA ASP A 85 -10.12 -3.68 -5.10
C ASP A 85 -10.58 -3.37 -3.67
N GLU A 86 -10.29 -4.24 -2.69
CA GLU A 86 -10.53 -3.94 -1.26
C GLU A 86 -9.70 -2.74 -0.80
N TRP A 87 -8.43 -2.64 -1.23
CA TRP A 87 -7.61 -1.49 -0.94
C TRP A 87 -8.18 -0.19 -1.52
N ILE A 88 -8.64 -0.23 -2.77
CA ILE A 88 -9.23 0.94 -3.44
C ILE A 88 -10.55 1.32 -2.77
N TYR A 89 -11.39 0.35 -2.41
CA TYR A 89 -12.60 0.59 -1.65
C TYR A 89 -12.28 1.34 -0.35
N LEU A 90 -11.32 0.82 0.45
CA LEU A 90 -10.92 1.47 1.69
C LEU A 90 -10.40 2.89 1.46
N PHE A 91 -9.61 3.10 0.42
CA PHE A 91 -9.08 4.41 0.06
C PHE A 91 -10.19 5.40 -0.30
N GLU A 92 -11.09 5.01 -1.19
CA GLU A 92 -12.19 5.85 -1.66
C GLU A 92 -13.17 6.22 -0.55
N GLN A 93 -13.39 5.34 0.44
CA GLN A 93 -14.19 5.68 1.62
C GLN A 93 -13.42 6.52 2.64
N ALA A 94 -12.16 6.17 2.92
CA ALA A 94 -11.36 6.86 3.93
C ALA A 94 -10.97 8.28 3.51
N LYS A 95 -10.70 8.52 2.22
CA LYS A 95 -10.30 9.85 1.72
C LYS A 95 -11.37 10.93 1.93
N LYS A 96 -12.64 10.55 2.09
CA LYS A 96 -13.74 11.48 2.40
C LYS A 96 -13.60 12.11 3.78
N GLU A 97 -13.07 11.33 4.72
CA GLU A 97 -12.88 11.70 6.14
C GLU A 97 -11.50 12.33 6.39
N TRP A 98 -10.65 12.37 5.36
CA TRP A 98 -9.24 12.74 5.46
C TRP A 98 -8.94 13.98 4.58
N PRO A 99 -8.73 15.18 5.16
CA PRO A 99 -8.10 16.26 4.41
C PRO A 99 -6.65 15.87 4.08
N PRO A 100 -6.07 16.30 2.95
CA PRO A 100 -4.68 16.00 2.59
C PRO A 100 -3.76 16.30 3.78
N PRO A 101 -2.69 15.51 3.99
CA PRO A 101 -1.68 15.85 4.99
C PRO A 101 -1.31 17.30 4.71
N ARG A 102 -1.50 18.20 5.69
CA ARG A 102 -0.93 19.54 5.59
C ARG A 102 0.53 19.31 5.24
N SER A 103 0.96 19.76 4.07
CA SER A 103 2.31 19.61 3.56
C SER A 103 3.25 19.82 4.75
N GLN A 104 3.84 18.74 5.28
CA GLN A 104 4.90 18.91 6.26
C GLN A 104 5.98 19.60 5.44
N GLY A 105 6.14 20.90 5.68
CA GLY A 105 7.06 21.74 4.93
C GLY A 105 8.36 20.98 4.79
N LYS A 106 8.85 20.87 3.55
CA LYS A 106 10.15 20.28 3.22
C LYS A 106 11.13 20.70 4.32
N ARG A 107 11.55 19.77 5.18
CA ARG A 107 12.66 20.04 6.10
C ARG A 107 13.81 20.52 5.22
N PRO A 108 14.35 21.74 5.42
CA PRO A 108 15.48 22.18 4.63
C PRO A 108 16.59 21.15 4.80
N ARG A 109 17.15 20.69 3.67
CA ARG A 109 18.37 19.89 3.70
C ARG A 109 19.41 20.73 4.43
N LYS A 110 19.87 20.26 5.60
CA LYS A 110 21.07 20.82 6.21
C LYS A 110 22.22 20.55 5.24
N ASN A 111 22.81 21.63 4.73
CA ASN A 111 24.14 21.62 4.12
C ASN A 111 25.18 21.18 5.15
#